data_AF-A0A023FP01-F1
#
_entry.id   AF-A0A023FP01-F1
#
_cell.length_a   1.000
_cell.length_b   1.000
_cell.length_c   1.000
_cell.angle_alpha   90.00
_cell.angle_beta   90.00
_cell.angle_gamma   90.00
#
_symmetry.space_group_name_H-M   'P 1'
#
loop_
_entity.id
_entity.type
_entity.pdbx_description
1 polymer ?
#
loop_
_entity_poly.entity_id
_entity_poly.type
_entity_poly.pdbx_seq_one_letter_code
_entity_poly.pdbx_strand_id
1 'polypeptide(L)'
;SPFAAAGLPLLLLAAACAVAHQLSNAPEDAFPNPSAAAEADRHHWYQQGAQGITERLARRPNERRARHVVLFLGDGMGIPTVTAARIYKGQRLHRHSGEEQQLSWDQFPHVSLSRTYGLDVQTSDSANTATAYLCGVKANVETLGVDSHVKSGQCHNDSSAYLTSIMQWAQDAGMWTGIVTTSKVTHATPAGSYAHSGHRDWEGQVPDGCAAEDIALQLVHRHPGAGFKVVLGGGRKNVPKHPRRGGQ
;
A
#
# COMPACT_ATOMS: atom_id res chain seq x y z
N SER A 1 52.55 -11.70 64.61
CA SER A 1 52.48 -10.38 63.97
C SER A 1 52.01 -10.55 62.53
N PRO A 2 51.08 -9.71 62.05
CA PRO A 2 50.24 -9.97 60.87
C PRO A 2 50.79 -9.30 59.59
N PHE A 3 50.00 -9.36 58.52
CA PHE A 3 50.10 -8.65 57.23
C PHE A 3 50.84 -9.36 56.10
N ALA A 4 50.08 -9.99 55.19
CA ALA A 4 49.97 -9.54 53.79
C ALA A 4 49.30 -10.63 52.92
N ALA A 5 47.96 -10.68 52.89
CA ALA A 5 47.23 -11.44 51.87
C ALA A 5 45.78 -10.95 51.76
N ALA A 6 45.57 -9.70 51.32
CA ALA A 6 44.23 -9.15 51.13
C ALA A 6 44.13 -8.14 49.98
N GLY A 7 44.97 -8.27 48.94
CA GLY A 7 45.08 -7.26 47.86
C GLY A 7 44.50 -7.66 46.50
N LEU A 8 44.36 -8.96 46.19
CA LEU A 8 44.01 -9.40 44.83
C LEU A 8 42.51 -9.67 44.51
N PRO A 9 41.61 -10.04 45.46
CA PRO A 9 40.23 -10.34 45.09
C PRO A 9 39.37 -9.08 44.87
N LEU A 10 39.76 -7.92 45.42
CA LEU A 10 38.98 -6.69 45.30
C LEU A 10 39.11 -6.00 43.93
N LEU A 11 40.27 -6.12 43.28
CA LEU A 11 40.53 -5.49 41.97
C LEU A 11 39.79 -6.19 40.82
N LEU A 12 39.63 -7.52 40.90
CA LEU A 12 38.87 -8.30 39.91
C LEU A 12 37.35 -8.06 40.05
N LEU A 13 36.84 -7.88 41.28
CA LEU A 13 35.43 -7.57 41.52
C LEU A 13 35.05 -6.14 41.07
N ALA A 14 35.93 -5.17 41.28
CA ALA A 14 35.72 -3.79 40.83
C ALA A 14 35.74 -3.65 39.31
N ALA A 15 36.63 -4.39 38.61
CA ALA A 15 36.67 -4.43 37.15
C ALA A 15 35.43 -5.12 36.55
N ALA A 16 34.95 -6.20 37.17
CA ALA A 16 33.72 -6.88 36.74
C ALA A 16 32.46 -6.01 36.97
N CYS A 17 32.39 -5.27 38.08
CA CYS A 17 31.31 -4.30 38.31
C CYS A 17 31.37 -3.10 37.35
N ALA A 18 32.55 -2.59 37.00
CA ALA A 18 32.68 -1.49 36.04
C ALA A 18 32.26 -1.90 34.62
N VAL A 19 32.59 -3.12 34.19
CA VAL A 19 32.13 -3.68 32.90
C VAL A 19 30.63 -3.98 32.92
N ALA A 20 30.09 -4.49 34.03
CA ALA A 20 28.65 -4.69 34.19
C ALA A 20 27.86 -3.37 34.22
N HIS A 21 28.43 -2.31 34.80
CA HIS A 21 27.81 -0.98 34.81
C HIS A 21 27.86 -0.28 33.43
N GLN A 22 28.89 -0.55 32.62
CA GLN A 22 28.95 -0.08 31.23
C GLN A 22 27.97 -0.83 30.31
N LEU A 23 27.69 -2.11 30.57
CA LEU A 23 26.70 -2.88 29.82
C LEU A 23 25.24 -2.59 30.25
N SER A 24 25.02 -2.00 31.42
CA SER A 24 23.70 -1.65 31.96
C SER A 24 23.17 -0.27 31.53
N ASN A 25 23.97 0.54 30.82
CA ASN A 25 23.64 1.92 30.46
C ASN A 25 23.39 2.16 28.95
N ALA A 26 23.27 1.11 28.13
CA ALA A 26 22.66 1.30 26.82
C ALA A 26 21.16 1.60 27.05
N PRO A 27 20.64 2.77 26.63
CA PRO A 27 19.21 3.01 26.75
C PRO A 27 18.50 1.90 25.97
N GLU A 28 17.49 1.26 26.58
CA GLU A 28 16.63 0.24 25.92
C GLU A 28 16.00 0.75 24.61
N ASP A 29 16.08 2.06 24.36
CA ASP A 29 15.56 2.80 23.20
C ASP A 29 16.64 3.32 22.22
N ALA A 30 17.92 2.95 22.36
CA ALA A 30 18.92 3.34 21.37
C ALA A 30 18.80 2.50 20.10
N PHE A 31 18.56 3.16 18.96
CA PHE A 31 18.66 2.60 17.62
C PHE A 31 19.98 3.04 16.98
N PRO A 32 21.09 2.31 17.23
CA PRO A 32 22.41 2.71 16.74
C PRO A 32 22.49 2.60 15.22
N ASN A 33 23.29 3.47 14.61
CA ASN A 33 23.66 3.32 13.21
C ASN A 33 24.74 2.22 13.09
N PRO A 34 24.44 1.07 12.44
CA PRO A 34 25.38 -0.04 12.31
C PRO A 34 26.61 0.30 11.44
N SER A 35 26.49 1.29 10.56
CA SER A 35 27.52 1.75 9.64
C SER A 35 28.18 3.06 10.07
N ALA A 36 27.98 3.53 11.31
CA ALA A 36 28.44 4.84 11.76
C ALA A 36 29.91 5.16 11.44
N ALA A 37 30.83 4.21 11.66
CA ALA A 37 32.24 4.40 11.35
C ALA A 37 32.52 4.45 9.83
N ALA A 38 31.80 3.67 9.04
CA ALA A 38 31.91 3.69 7.58
C ALA A 38 31.31 4.97 7.00
N GLU A 39 30.14 5.39 7.49
CA GLU A 39 29.47 6.62 7.06
C GLU A 39 30.24 7.89 7.45
N ALA A 40 31.07 7.83 8.49
CA ALA A 40 31.99 8.90 8.84
C ALA A 40 33.13 9.07 7.81
N ASP A 41 33.42 8.03 7.02
CA ASP A 41 34.40 8.09 5.92
C ASP A 41 33.73 8.56 4.62
N ARG A 42 34.29 9.59 4.00
CA ARG A 42 33.81 10.10 2.72
C ARG A 42 33.90 9.07 1.59
N HIS A 43 34.85 8.14 1.65
CA HIS A 43 35.03 7.12 0.62
C HIS A 43 33.85 6.15 0.55
N HIS A 44 33.19 5.88 1.68
CA HIS A 44 31.95 5.08 1.72
C HIS A 44 30.89 5.64 0.78
N TRP A 45 30.61 6.95 0.88
CA TRP A 45 29.61 7.63 0.06
C TRP A 45 29.99 7.68 -1.42
N TYR A 46 31.27 7.90 -1.73
CA TYR A 46 31.75 7.85 -3.12
C TYR A 46 31.60 6.47 -3.74
N GLN A 47 31.93 5.42 -3.00
CA GLN A 47 31.78 4.04 -3.45
C GLN A 47 30.30 3.68 -3.65
N GLN A 48 29.43 4.03 -2.70
CA GLN A 48 27.98 3.80 -2.82
C GLN A 48 27.40 4.52 -4.06
N GLY A 49 27.80 5.78 -4.29
CA GLY A 49 27.40 6.54 -5.48
C GLY A 49 27.88 5.92 -6.79
N ALA A 50 29.16 5.55 -6.86
CA ALA A 50 29.76 4.90 -8.03
C ALA A 50 29.12 3.55 -8.35
N GLN A 51 28.82 2.75 -7.31
CA GLN A 51 28.09 1.50 -7.44
C GLN A 51 26.68 1.76 -8.01
N GLY A 52 25.95 2.72 -7.44
CA GLY A 52 24.62 3.06 -7.93
C GLY A 52 24.59 3.55 -9.39
N ILE A 53 25.63 4.25 -9.85
CA ILE A 53 25.76 4.62 -11.28
C ILE A 53 26.00 3.38 -12.13
N THR A 54 26.94 2.52 -11.71
CA THR A 54 27.29 1.29 -12.42
C THR A 54 26.07 0.37 -12.58
N GLU A 55 25.30 0.17 -11.52
CA GLU A 55 24.07 -0.62 -11.54
C GLU A 55 23.02 -0.07 -12.51
N ARG A 56 22.87 1.26 -12.59
CA ARG A 56 21.94 1.91 -13.52
C ARG A 56 22.40 1.80 -14.98
N LEU A 57 23.70 1.96 -15.24
CA LEU A 57 24.27 1.81 -16.59
C LEU A 57 24.18 0.37 -17.11
N ALA A 58 24.29 -0.62 -16.21
CA ALA A 58 24.15 -2.03 -16.57
C ALA A 58 22.71 -2.46 -16.85
N ARG A 59 21.72 -1.68 -16.41
CA ARG A 59 20.30 -2.04 -16.52
C ARG A 59 19.82 -1.92 -17.97
N ARG A 60 19.13 -2.96 -18.45
CA ARG A 60 18.45 -2.96 -19.76
C ARG A 60 16.93 -2.91 -19.57
N PRO A 61 16.20 -2.07 -20.33
CA PRO A 61 14.74 -2.10 -20.33
C PRO A 61 14.21 -3.47 -20.73
N ASN A 62 13.14 -3.93 -20.07
CA ASN A 62 12.43 -5.12 -20.51
C ASN A 62 11.33 -4.72 -21.49
N GLU A 63 11.58 -4.93 -22.78
CA GLU A 63 10.65 -4.58 -23.87
C GLU A 63 9.66 -5.71 -24.21
N ARG A 64 9.71 -6.83 -23.49
CA ARG A 64 8.78 -7.95 -23.70
C ARG A 64 7.38 -7.58 -23.19
N ARG A 65 6.35 -8.08 -23.88
CA ARG A 65 4.95 -7.96 -23.43
C ARG A 65 4.78 -8.59 -22.04
N ALA A 66 4.21 -7.83 -21.11
CA ALA A 66 3.86 -8.34 -19.79
C ALA A 66 2.76 -9.41 -19.89
N ARG A 67 2.97 -10.58 -19.27
CA ARG A 67 1.96 -11.65 -19.17
C ARG A 67 1.08 -11.52 -17.93
N HIS A 68 1.58 -10.84 -16.91
CA HIS A 68 0.92 -10.63 -15.62
C HIS A 68 1.16 -9.19 -15.16
N VAL A 69 0.15 -8.61 -14.51
CA VAL A 69 0.22 -7.29 -13.89
C VAL A 69 -0.22 -7.45 -12.44
N VAL A 70 0.59 -6.97 -11.52
CA VAL A 70 0.28 -6.92 -10.09
C VAL A 70 0.42 -5.47 -9.65
N LEU A 71 -0.67 -4.91 -9.13
CA LEU A 71 -0.71 -3.55 -8.61
C LEU A 71 -0.83 -3.60 -7.08
N PHE A 72 0.18 -3.08 -6.39
CA PHE A 72 0.12 -2.84 -4.95
C PHE A 72 -0.29 -1.38 -4.72
N LEU A 73 -1.40 -1.19 -4.01
CA LEU A 73 -1.86 0.15 -3.65
C LEU A 73 -1.82 0.33 -2.13
N GLY A 74 -0.97 1.25 -1.65
CA GLY A 74 -1.03 1.74 -0.28
C GLY A 74 -2.03 2.89 -0.16
N ASP A 75 -3.25 2.60 0.30
CA ASP A 75 -4.29 3.61 0.52
C ASP A 75 -3.81 4.63 1.57
N GLY A 76 -3.76 5.92 1.21
CA GLY A 76 -3.19 6.98 2.05
C GLY A 76 -1.66 6.96 2.23
N MET A 77 -0.93 6.13 1.49
CA MET A 77 0.53 5.98 1.63
C MET A 77 1.31 7.06 0.85
N GLY A 78 1.31 8.30 1.36
CA GLY A 78 2.13 9.38 0.83
C GLY A 78 3.63 9.18 1.09
N ILE A 79 4.47 10.04 0.48
CA ILE A 79 5.93 10.02 0.66
C ILE A 79 6.34 10.05 2.16
N PRO A 80 5.74 10.89 3.03
CA PRO A 80 6.07 10.87 4.46
C PRO A 80 5.81 9.52 5.11
N THR A 81 4.69 8.86 4.76
CA THR A 81 4.34 7.52 5.27
C THR A 81 5.37 6.48 4.84
N VAL A 82 5.87 6.54 3.60
CA VAL A 82 6.92 5.65 3.10
C VAL A 82 8.21 5.81 3.90
N THR A 83 8.67 7.06 4.12
CA THR A 83 9.89 7.31 4.91
C THR A 83 9.73 6.88 6.37
N ALA A 84 8.58 7.18 6.99
CA ALA A 84 8.29 6.74 8.36
C ALA A 84 8.28 5.21 8.46
N ALA A 85 7.69 4.50 7.49
CA ALA A 85 7.67 3.04 7.45
C ALA A 85 9.07 2.43 7.29
N ARG A 86 9.96 3.07 6.50
CA ARG A 86 11.35 2.66 6.33
C ARG A 86 12.12 2.72 7.65
N ILE A 87 12.04 3.86 8.34
CA ILE A 87 12.67 4.06 9.66
C ILE A 87 12.10 3.06 10.67
N TYR A 88 10.77 2.96 10.76
CA TYR A 88 10.09 2.02 11.64
C TYR A 88 10.54 0.57 11.39
N LYS A 89 10.67 0.16 10.12
CA LYS A 89 11.16 -1.17 9.74
C LYS A 89 12.59 -1.41 10.25
N GLY A 90 13.50 -0.46 10.02
CA GLY A 90 14.89 -0.56 10.48
C GLY A 90 14.99 -0.70 12.00
N GLN A 91 14.26 0.16 12.72
CA GLN A 91 14.22 0.16 14.17
C GLN A 91 13.59 -1.11 14.74
N ARG A 92 12.43 -1.53 14.21
CA ARG A 92 11.67 -2.65 14.78
C ARG A 92 12.21 -4.02 14.41
N LEU A 93 12.66 -4.20 13.18
CA LEU A 93 13.11 -5.51 12.71
C LEU A 93 14.62 -5.71 12.91
N HIS A 94 15.41 -4.63 12.82
CA HIS A 94 16.87 -4.72 12.82
C HIS A 94 17.51 -4.08 14.04
N ARG A 95 16.76 -3.32 14.86
CA ARG A 95 17.31 -2.55 15.99
C ARG A 95 18.42 -1.58 15.56
N HIS A 96 18.32 -1.07 14.33
CA HIS A 96 19.21 -0.04 13.78
C HIS A 96 18.50 1.31 13.72
N SER A 97 19.26 2.38 13.45
CA SER A 97 18.77 3.76 13.26
C SER A 97 17.57 3.83 12.30
N GLY A 98 17.66 3.12 11.17
CA GLY A 98 16.57 2.85 10.25
C GLY A 98 16.49 3.79 9.05
N GLU A 99 17.18 4.91 9.05
CA GLU A 99 17.32 5.81 7.90
C GLU A 99 17.96 5.10 6.69
N GLU A 100 18.91 4.21 6.95
CA GLU A 100 19.64 3.40 5.97
C GLU A 100 18.83 2.21 5.44
N GLN A 101 17.74 1.85 6.13
CA GLN A 101 16.92 0.70 5.77
C GLN A 101 16.26 0.90 4.40
N GLN A 102 15.94 -0.18 3.69
CA GLN A 102 15.11 -0.13 2.49
C GLN A 102 13.82 -0.95 2.64
N LEU A 103 12.74 -0.42 2.08
CA LEU A 103 11.50 -1.15 1.81
C LEU A 103 11.68 -2.02 0.57
N SER A 104 10.84 -3.05 0.40
CA SER A 104 11.00 -3.99 -0.72
C SER A 104 10.86 -3.29 -2.08
N TRP A 105 10.01 -2.28 -2.18
CA TRP A 105 9.82 -1.49 -3.41
C TRP A 105 10.80 -0.32 -3.56
N ASP A 106 11.62 0.01 -2.54
CA ASP A 106 12.71 0.98 -2.73
C ASP A 106 13.75 0.46 -3.75
N GLN A 107 13.79 -0.85 -3.96
CA GLN A 107 14.65 -1.52 -4.94
C GLN A 107 14.06 -1.49 -6.37
N PHE A 108 12.84 -0.98 -6.54
CA PHE A 108 12.21 -0.95 -7.86
C PHE A 108 12.98 -0.01 -8.79
N PRO A 109 13.12 -0.39 -10.08
CA PRO A 109 14.01 0.31 -11.00
C PRO A 109 13.50 1.67 -11.46
N HIS A 110 12.21 1.91 -11.31
CA HIS A 110 11.50 3.07 -11.83
C HIS A 110 10.63 3.69 -10.75
N VAL A 111 10.68 5.01 -10.66
CA VAL A 111 9.87 5.82 -9.75
C VAL A 111 9.24 6.96 -10.55
N SER A 112 8.01 7.31 -10.22
CA SER A 112 7.31 8.46 -10.78
C SER A 112 6.46 9.12 -9.69
N LEU A 113 6.15 10.39 -9.90
CA LEU A 113 5.19 11.12 -9.08
C LEU A 113 3.83 11.15 -9.79
N SER A 114 2.75 11.00 -9.02
CA SER A 114 1.38 11.02 -9.53
C SER A 114 0.63 12.26 -9.04
N ARG A 115 -0.08 12.94 -9.94
CA ARG A 115 -0.95 14.09 -9.61
C ARG A 115 -2.37 13.60 -9.29
N THR A 116 -2.71 13.58 -8.02
CA THR A 116 -3.89 12.87 -7.50
C THR A 116 -5.19 13.67 -7.44
N TYR A 117 -5.21 14.95 -7.85
CA TYR A 117 -6.42 15.79 -7.80
C TYR A 117 -7.61 15.16 -8.54
N GLY A 118 -8.82 15.39 -8.03
CA GLY A 118 -10.09 14.97 -8.62
C GLY A 118 -10.61 16.03 -9.58
N LEU A 119 -11.67 15.75 -10.33
CA LEU A 119 -12.20 16.74 -11.27
C LEU A 119 -12.91 17.92 -10.59
N ASP A 120 -13.41 17.73 -9.38
CA ASP A 120 -14.15 18.71 -8.59
C ASP A 120 -13.50 19.01 -7.23
N VAL A 121 -12.36 18.38 -6.90
CA VAL A 121 -11.64 18.55 -5.64
C VAL A 121 -10.12 18.54 -5.84
N GLN A 122 -9.40 19.37 -5.07
CA GLN A 122 -7.93 19.34 -5.05
C GLN A 122 -7.40 18.15 -4.25
N THR A 123 -8.02 17.90 -3.09
CA THR A 123 -7.74 16.75 -2.23
C THR A 123 -8.78 15.66 -2.53
N SER A 124 -8.34 14.65 -3.26
CA SER A 124 -9.16 13.51 -3.65
C SER A 124 -9.48 12.55 -2.51
N ASP A 125 -10.45 11.68 -2.76
CA ASP A 125 -10.78 10.54 -1.91
C ASP A 125 -10.31 9.22 -2.56
N SER A 126 -10.56 8.09 -1.91
CA SER A 126 -10.17 6.77 -2.43
C SER A 126 -10.98 6.38 -3.68
N ALA A 127 -12.21 6.88 -3.84
CA ALA A 127 -13.10 6.47 -4.93
C ALA A 127 -12.69 7.07 -6.27
N ASN A 128 -12.57 8.39 -6.34
CA ASN A 128 -12.22 9.06 -7.59
C ASN A 128 -10.79 8.73 -8.05
N THR A 129 -9.87 8.48 -7.11
CA THR A 129 -8.52 8.01 -7.43
C THR A 129 -8.54 6.57 -7.93
N ALA A 130 -9.36 5.68 -7.36
CA ALA A 130 -9.54 4.32 -7.88
C ALA A 130 -9.99 4.30 -9.33
N THR A 131 -10.99 5.11 -9.68
CA THR A 131 -11.40 5.30 -11.07
C THR A 131 -10.23 5.77 -11.95
N ALA A 132 -9.41 6.70 -11.46
CA ALA A 132 -8.25 7.20 -12.22
C ALA A 132 -7.19 6.12 -12.49
N TYR A 133 -6.72 5.39 -11.47
CA TYR A 133 -5.63 4.42 -11.67
C TYR A 133 -6.09 3.03 -12.15
N LEU A 134 -7.39 2.71 -12.09
CA LEU A 134 -7.93 1.43 -12.58
C LEU A 134 -8.65 1.57 -13.92
N CYS A 135 -9.31 2.69 -14.20
CA CYS A 135 -10.04 2.92 -15.46
C CYS A 135 -9.33 3.90 -16.39
N GLY A 136 -8.29 4.60 -15.91
CA GLY A 136 -7.52 5.55 -16.74
C GLY A 136 -8.17 6.91 -16.95
N VAL A 137 -9.27 7.21 -16.23
CA VAL A 137 -10.03 8.46 -16.36
C VAL A 137 -10.23 9.08 -14.97
N LYS A 138 -9.93 10.38 -14.82
CA LYS A 138 -10.22 11.11 -13.58
C LYS A 138 -11.73 11.28 -13.41
N ALA A 139 -12.19 11.26 -12.16
CA ALA A 139 -13.61 11.34 -11.83
C ALA A 139 -13.88 12.38 -10.74
N ASN A 140 -15.17 12.60 -10.47
CA ASN A 140 -15.64 13.42 -9.36
C ASN A 140 -15.46 12.66 -8.03
N VAL A 141 -15.25 13.39 -6.94
CA VAL A 141 -15.09 12.83 -5.58
C VAL A 141 -16.24 11.85 -5.23
N GLU A 142 -15.94 10.82 -4.45
CA GLU A 142 -16.90 9.81 -3.96
C GLU A 142 -17.54 8.90 -5.03
N THR A 143 -17.28 9.12 -6.32
CA THR A 143 -17.81 8.29 -7.42
C THR A 143 -16.85 7.16 -7.82
N LEU A 144 -17.40 6.03 -8.27
CA LEU A 144 -16.64 4.82 -8.65
C LEU A 144 -16.97 4.40 -10.07
N GLY A 145 -15.95 4.23 -10.91
CA GLY A 145 -16.08 3.63 -12.24
C GLY A 145 -16.99 4.39 -13.21
N VAL A 146 -17.28 5.66 -12.93
CA VAL A 146 -18.12 6.52 -13.78
C VAL A 146 -17.39 7.80 -14.15
N ASP A 147 -17.77 8.39 -15.28
CA ASP A 147 -17.19 9.64 -15.74
C ASP A 147 -17.70 10.87 -14.96
N SER A 148 -17.27 12.07 -15.38
CA SER A 148 -17.57 13.32 -14.69
C SER A 148 -19.03 13.79 -14.77
N HIS A 149 -19.88 13.15 -15.59
CA HIS A 149 -21.30 13.51 -15.68
C HIS A 149 -22.07 13.08 -14.43
N VAL A 150 -21.60 12.04 -13.72
CA VAL A 150 -22.20 11.59 -12.46
C VAL A 150 -21.63 12.37 -11.29
N LYS A 151 -22.50 13.00 -10.50
CA LYS A 151 -22.11 13.72 -9.27
C LYS A 151 -22.24 12.81 -8.04
N SER A 152 -21.49 13.11 -6.99
CA SER A 152 -21.61 12.36 -5.73
C SER A 152 -23.05 12.32 -5.25
N GLY A 153 -23.52 11.13 -4.89
CA GLY A 153 -24.87 10.88 -4.39
C GLY A 153 -25.96 10.85 -5.47
N GLN A 154 -25.62 11.11 -6.73
CA GLN A 154 -26.58 11.04 -7.84
C GLN A 154 -26.90 9.58 -8.13
N CYS A 155 -28.18 9.19 -7.96
CA CYS A 155 -28.64 7.90 -8.42
C CYS A 155 -28.44 7.78 -9.93
N HIS A 156 -27.79 6.71 -10.35
CA HIS A 156 -27.37 6.54 -11.73
C HIS A 156 -27.34 5.05 -12.10
N ASN A 157 -27.97 4.70 -13.21
CA ASN A 157 -28.02 3.35 -13.78
C ASN A 157 -27.82 3.35 -15.30
N ASP A 158 -27.34 4.46 -15.86
CA ASP A 158 -27.12 4.61 -17.30
C ASP A 158 -25.68 4.19 -17.67
N SER A 159 -25.55 3.12 -18.45
CA SER A 159 -24.25 2.62 -18.89
C SER A 159 -23.42 3.63 -19.71
N SER A 160 -24.01 4.71 -20.22
CA SER A 160 -23.28 5.73 -21.00
C SER A 160 -22.15 6.41 -20.23
N ALA A 161 -22.25 6.50 -18.90
CA ALA A 161 -21.20 7.08 -18.05
C ALA A 161 -20.23 6.03 -17.49
N TYR A 162 -20.42 4.74 -17.76
CA TYR A 162 -19.60 3.67 -17.18
C TYR A 162 -18.22 3.61 -17.83
N LEU A 163 -17.18 3.46 -17.01
CA LEU A 163 -15.79 3.40 -17.43
C LEU A 163 -15.22 2.00 -17.26
N THR A 164 -14.69 1.43 -18.35
CA THR A 164 -14.04 0.12 -18.34
C THR A 164 -12.75 0.13 -17.52
N SER A 165 -12.66 -0.77 -16.52
CA SER A 165 -11.46 -0.94 -15.72
C SER A 165 -10.42 -1.85 -16.39
N ILE A 166 -9.16 -1.79 -15.95
CA ILE A 166 -8.09 -2.70 -16.37
C ILE A 166 -8.43 -4.17 -16.07
N MET A 167 -9.24 -4.44 -15.05
CA MET A 167 -9.69 -5.81 -14.76
C MET A 167 -10.68 -6.30 -15.81
N GLN A 168 -11.59 -5.44 -16.26
CA GLN A 168 -12.47 -5.77 -17.37
C GLN A 168 -11.67 -6.00 -18.66
N TRP A 169 -10.76 -5.09 -19.02
CA TRP A 169 -9.86 -5.27 -20.16
C TRP A 169 -9.08 -6.59 -20.10
N ALA A 170 -8.59 -6.98 -18.92
CA ALA A 170 -7.88 -8.23 -18.73
C ALA A 170 -8.80 -9.46 -18.92
N GLN A 171 -10.02 -9.44 -18.38
CA GLN A 171 -10.98 -10.54 -18.58
C GLN A 171 -11.44 -10.65 -20.03
N ASP A 172 -11.69 -9.53 -20.69
CA ASP A 172 -12.05 -9.49 -22.11
C ASP A 172 -10.92 -10.06 -22.99
N ALA A 173 -9.67 -9.94 -22.53
CA ALA A 173 -8.49 -10.59 -23.13
C ALA A 173 -8.27 -12.04 -22.67
N GLY A 174 -9.20 -12.65 -21.94
CA GLY A 174 -9.15 -14.03 -21.46
C GLY A 174 -8.22 -14.27 -20.26
N MET A 175 -7.78 -13.22 -19.57
CA MET A 175 -6.88 -13.32 -18.41
C MET A 175 -7.66 -13.55 -17.11
N TRP A 176 -7.01 -14.19 -16.14
CA TRP A 176 -7.53 -14.25 -14.78
C TRP A 176 -7.27 -12.94 -14.06
N THR A 177 -8.27 -12.51 -13.30
CA THR A 177 -8.20 -11.31 -12.46
C THR A 177 -8.66 -11.62 -11.05
N GLY A 178 -8.22 -10.83 -10.09
CA GLY A 178 -8.67 -10.92 -8.71
C GLY A 178 -8.24 -9.72 -7.89
N ILE A 179 -8.87 -9.58 -6.73
CA ILE A 179 -8.62 -8.51 -5.76
C ILE A 179 -8.25 -9.10 -4.40
N VAL A 180 -7.29 -8.45 -3.75
CA VAL A 180 -6.87 -8.74 -2.38
C VAL A 180 -6.76 -7.43 -1.63
N THR A 181 -7.43 -7.31 -0.50
CA THR A 181 -7.41 -6.10 0.32
C THR A 181 -7.51 -6.44 1.80
N THR A 182 -7.00 -5.56 2.65
CA THR A 182 -7.25 -5.58 4.11
C THR A 182 -8.57 -4.89 4.47
N SER A 183 -9.13 -4.08 3.58
CA SER A 183 -10.43 -3.40 3.75
C SER A 183 -11.61 -4.34 3.48
N LYS A 184 -12.82 -3.78 3.43
CA LYS A 184 -13.98 -4.44 2.80
C LYS A 184 -13.73 -4.58 1.29
N VAL A 185 -14.11 -5.70 0.68
CA VAL A 185 -14.02 -5.89 -0.79
C VAL A 185 -14.94 -4.94 -1.58
N THR A 186 -15.93 -4.37 -0.90
CA THR A 186 -16.85 -3.32 -1.37
C THR A 186 -16.34 -1.90 -1.10
N HIS A 187 -15.20 -1.73 -0.41
CA HIS A 187 -14.61 -0.42 -0.20
C HIS A 187 -14.20 0.22 -1.54
N ALA A 188 -14.12 1.56 -1.58
CA ALA A 188 -13.82 2.34 -2.78
C ALA A 188 -12.64 1.81 -3.62
N THR A 189 -11.50 1.56 -2.97
CA THR A 189 -10.26 1.09 -3.61
C THR A 189 -10.43 -0.19 -4.44
N PRO A 190 -10.87 -1.33 -3.87
CA PRO A 190 -11.17 -2.51 -4.69
C PRO A 190 -12.38 -2.31 -5.61
N ALA A 191 -13.41 -1.56 -5.19
CA ALA A 191 -14.63 -1.34 -5.95
C ALA A 191 -14.40 -0.62 -7.28
N GLY A 192 -13.44 0.31 -7.36
CA GLY A 192 -13.08 0.97 -8.63
C GLY A 192 -12.59 0.02 -9.72
N SER A 193 -12.29 -1.26 -9.39
CA SER A 193 -11.93 -2.27 -10.38
C SER A 193 -13.12 -2.98 -11.02
N TYR A 194 -14.34 -2.84 -10.48
CA TYR A 194 -15.50 -3.60 -10.96
C TYR A 194 -16.84 -2.89 -10.87
N ALA A 195 -16.97 -1.85 -10.05
CA ALA A 195 -18.25 -1.21 -9.77
C ALA A 195 -18.39 0.13 -10.49
N HIS A 196 -19.63 0.42 -10.88
CA HIS A 196 -20.09 1.71 -11.36
C HIS A 196 -21.10 2.26 -10.35
N SER A 197 -20.72 3.28 -9.59
CA SER A 197 -21.57 3.83 -8.52
C SER A 197 -21.45 5.35 -8.43
N GLY A 198 -22.59 6.01 -8.25
CA GLY A 198 -22.67 7.44 -7.96
C GLY A 198 -22.22 7.81 -6.54
N HIS A 199 -22.04 6.82 -5.65
CA HIS A 199 -21.49 7.05 -4.32
C HIS A 199 -20.76 5.81 -3.78
N ARG A 200 -19.58 6.01 -3.20
CA ARG A 200 -18.71 4.95 -2.65
C ARG A 200 -19.31 4.16 -1.48
N ASP A 201 -20.23 4.79 -0.73
CA ASP A 201 -20.85 4.16 0.44
C ASP A 201 -22.06 3.28 0.10
N TRP A 202 -22.44 3.17 -1.17
CA TRP A 202 -23.51 2.25 -1.61
C TRP A 202 -23.00 0.80 -1.66
N GLU A 203 -22.36 0.36 -0.58
CA GLU A 203 -21.62 -0.88 -0.52
C GLU A 203 -22.50 -2.14 -0.48
N GLY A 204 -23.69 -2.04 0.11
CA GLY A 204 -24.66 -3.13 0.20
C GLY A 204 -26.13 -2.67 0.18
N GLN A 205 -26.34 -1.37 -0.04
CA GLN A 205 -27.65 -0.74 -0.19
C GLN A 205 -27.48 0.58 -0.94
N VAL A 206 -28.47 0.92 -1.77
CA VAL A 206 -28.62 2.23 -2.43
C VAL A 206 -29.76 3.03 -1.78
N PRO A 207 -29.85 4.35 -1.99
CA PRO A 207 -30.96 5.16 -1.50
C PRO A 207 -32.31 4.66 -2.01
N ASP A 208 -33.37 4.87 -1.23
CA ASP A 208 -34.72 4.50 -1.62
C ASP A 208 -35.13 5.22 -2.92
N GLY A 209 -35.77 4.47 -3.83
CA GLY A 209 -36.14 4.97 -5.16
C GLY A 209 -34.96 5.03 -6.15
N CYS A 210 -33.75 4.63 -5.75
CA CYS A 210 -32.64 4.51 -6.68
C CYS A 210 -32.67 3.16 -7.43
N ALA A 211 -32.61 3.22 -8.76
CA ALA A 211 -32.60 2.04 -9.63
C ALA A 211 -31.19 1.43 -9.85
N ALA A 212 -30.18 1.95 -9.17
CA ALA A 212 -28.81 1.43 -9.25
C ALA A 212 -28.66 0.14 -8.42
N GLU A 213 -27.69 -0.70 -8.77
CA GLU A 213 -27.27 -1.83 -7.94
C GLU A 213 -26.19 -1.39 -6.95
N ASP A 214 -26.26 -1.88 -5.71
CA ASP A 214 -25.19 -1.69 -4.75
C ASP A 214 -23.90 -2.41 -5.17
N ILE A 215 -22.76 -1.94 -4.64
CA ILE A 215 -21.42 -2.42 -5.01
C ILE A 215 -21.28 -3.93 -4.76
N ALA A 216 -21.90 -4.49 -3.70
CA ALA A 216 -21.85 -5.92 -3.44
C ALA A 216 -22.58 -6.75 -4.50
N LEU A 217 -23.76 -6.30 -4.95
CA LEU A 217 -24.46 -6.94 -6.07
C LEU A 217 -23.64 -6.89 -7.35
N GLN A 218 -23.00 -5.75 -7.65
CA GLN A 218 -22.14 -5.61 -8.81
C GLN A 218 -20.94 -6.56 -8.74
N LEU A 219 -20.31 -6.72 -7.57
CA LEU A 219 -19.21 -7.67 -7.36
C LEU A 219 -19.62 -9.12 -7.67
N VAL A 220 -20.83 -9.53 -7.26
CA VAL A 220 -21.25 -10.94 -7.34
C VAL A 220 -21.91 -11.26 -8.69
N HIS A 221 -22.63 -10.30 -9.30
CA HIS A 221 -23.52 -10.56 -10.42
C HIS A 221 -23.14 -9.84 -11.72
N ARG A 222 -22.27 -8.81 -11.68
CA ARG A 222 -21.91 -8.02 -12.85
C ARG A 222 -20.48 -8.28 -13.29
N HIS A 223 -20.24 -8.16 -14.59
CA HIS A 223 -18.89 -8.13 -15.15
C HIS A 223 -18.24 -6.77 -14.84
N PRO A 224 -16.95 -6.71 -14.42
CA PRO A 224 -16.00 -7.81 -14.29
C PRO A 224 -16.02 -8.53 -12.92
N GLY A 225 -16.76 -8.04 -11.92
CA GLY A 225 -16.74 -8.60 -10.55
C GLY A 225 -17.02 -10.11 -10.49
N ALA A 226 -18.09 -10.56 -11.15
CA ALA A 226 -18.50 -11.96 -11.19
C ALA A 226 -17.47 -12.88 -11.89
N GLY A 227 -16.57 -12.31 -12.70
CA GLY A 227 -15.51 -13.03 -13.40
C GLY A 227 -14.24 -13.22 -12.57
N PHE A 228 -14.10 -12.54 -11.42
CA PHE A 228 -12.92 -12.63 -10.56
C PHE A 228 -12.68 -14.07 -10.09
N LYS A 229 -11.41 -14.50 -10.17
CA LYS A 229 -10.97 -15.82 -9.71
C LYS A 229 -10.58 -15.80 -8.23
N VAL A 230 -10.22 -14.63 -7.71
CA VAL A 230 -9.81 -14.42 -6.33
C VAL A 230 -10.46 -13.14 -5.82
N VAL A 231 -11.15 -13.24 -4.68
CA VAL A 231 -11.70 -12.11 -3.95
C VAL A 231 -11.39 -12.33 -2.47
N LEU A 232 -10.40 -11.61 -1.94
CA LEU A 232 -9.96 -11.73 -0.56
C LEU A 232 -10.01 -10.37 0.15
N GLY A 233 -10.68 -10.32 1.30
CA GLY A 233 -10.77 -9.14 2.15
C GLY A 233 -11.90 -9.27 3.18
N GLY A 234 -12.23 -8.15 3.82
CA GLY A 234 -13.36 -8.04 4.74
C GLY A 234 -14.69 -7.75 4.04
N GLY A 235 -15.70 -7.31 4.81
CA GLY A 235 -16.97 -6.81 4.25
C GLY A 235 -18.10 -7.84 4.13
N ARG A 236 -17.98 -9.01 4.78
CA ARG A 236 -18.99 -10.08 4.78
C ARG A 236 -20.42 -9.60 5.06
N LYS A 237 -20.60 -8.53 5.84
CA LYS A 237 -21.91 -7.95 6.16
C LYS A 237 -22.64 -7.34 4.94
N ASN A 238 -21.91 -6.89 3.94
CA ASN A 238 -22.46 -6.26 2.74
C ASN A 238 -22.77 -7.28 1.64
N VAL A 239 -22.09 -8.43 1.64
CA VAL A 239 -22.29 -9.47 0.63
C VAL A 239 -23.62 -10.20 0.90
N PRO A 240 -24.53 -10.28 -0.08
CA PRO A 240 -25.82 -10.95 0.09
C PRO A 240 -25.63 -12.41 0.54
N LYS A 241 -26.31 -12.81 1.63
CA LYS A 241 -26.23 -14.18 2.17
C LYS A 241 -27.03 -15.21 1.35
N HIS A 242 -27.96 -14.73 0.52
CA HIS A 242 -28.77 -15.55 -0.39
C HIS A 242 -29.02 -14.78 -1.70
N PRO A 243 -29.15 -15.47 -2.85
CA PRO A 243 -29.73 -14.86 -4.03
C PRO A 243 -31.12 -14.37 -3.64
N ARG A 244 -31.41 -13.08 -3.80
CA ARG A 244 -32.78 -12.57 -3.69
C ARG A 244 -33.57 -13.34 -4.76
N ARG A 245 -34.39 -14.31 -4.35
CA ARG A 245 -35.38 -14.92 -5.24
C ARG A 245 -36.22 -13.75 -5.75
N GLY A 246 -36.15 -13.50 -7.05
CA GLY A 246 -36.90 -12.42 -7.69
C GLY A 246 -38.36 -12.52 -7.29
N GLY A 247 -38.89 -11.45 -6.72
CA GLY A 247 -40.32 -11.24 -6.62
C GLY A 247 -40.81 -10.74 -7.97
N GLN A 248 -41.23 -11.67 -8.82
CA GLN A 248 -42.32 -11.53 -9.78
C GLN A 248 -43.09 -12.85 -9.79
#